data_AF-A0A6A5GI98-F1
#
_entry.id   AF-A0A6A5GI98-F1
#
_cell.length_a   1.000
_cell.length_b   1.000
_cell.length_c   1.000
_cell.angle_alpha   90.00
_cell.angle_beta   90.00
_cell.angle_gamma   90.00
#
_symmetry.space_group_name_H-M   'P 1'
#
loop_
_entity.id
_entity.type
_entity.pdbx_description
1 polymer ?
#
loop_
_entity_poly.entity_id
_entity_poly.type
_entity_poly.pdbx_seq_one_letter_code
_entity_poly.pdbx_strand_id
1 'polypeptide(L)'
;MVWSEKFLEFLQIYHRVRIEACRRFYILENAKKLNVLNVRRFCERLLIETNSIAQPYTFEKLWLASEFNYNRYLTLLLKHVESGKRLAAILKDLDVEAMSSEFMKQCTKYFFENSKNDIGE
;
A
#
# COMPACT_ATOMS: atom_id res chain seq x y z
N MET A 1 31.24 -18.03 -1.51
CA MET A 1 30.44 -16.79 -1.58
C MET A 1 29.11 -17.07 -0.90
N VAL A 2 28.88 -16.54 0.30
CA VAL A 2 27.62 -16.75 1.04
C VAL A 2 26.68 -15.61 0.67
N TRP A 3 25.59 -15.94 0.00
CA TRP A 3 24.53 -14.97 -0.25
C TRP A 3 23.82 -14.65 1.05
N SER A 4 23.48 -13.38 1.28
CA SER A 4 22.69 -13.01 2.44
C SER A 4 21.27 -13.58 2.33
N GLU A 5 20.68 -13.95 3.45
CA GLU A 5 19.31 -14.49 3.52
C GLU A 5 18.30 -13.56 2.83
N LYS A 6 18.46 -12.24 3.00
CA LYS A 6 17.65 -11.20 2.33
C LYS A 6 17.68 -11.28 0.81
N PHE A 7 18.86 -11.58 0.25
CA PHE A 7 19.03 -11.72 -1.19
C PHE A 7 18.38 -13.01 -1.71
N LEU A 8 18.51 -14.11 -0.98
CA LEU A 8 17.85 -15.37 -1.31
C LEU A 8 16.33 -15.24 -1.30
N GLU A 9 15.77 -14.57 -0.29
CA GLU A 9 14.32 -14.32 -0.23
C GLU A 9 13.82 -13.46 -1.39
N PHE A 10 14.58 -12.42 -1.76
CA PHE A 10 14.24 -11.60 -2.91
C PHE A 10 14.23 -12.42 -4.21
N LEU A 11 15.24 -13.26 -4.41
CA LEU A 11 15.30 -14.16 -5.57
C LEU A 11 14.15 -15.17 -5.58
N GLN A 12 13.80 -15.73 -4.43
CA GLN A 12 12.68 -16.65 -4.33
C GLN A 12 11.36 -15.97 -4.73
N ILE A 13 11.12 -14.74 -4.26
CA ILE A 13 9.94 -13.95 -4.66
C ILE A 13 9.99 -13.56 -6.15
N TYR A 14 11.19 -13.23 -6.68
CA TYR A 14 11.39 -13.00 -8.11
C TYR A 14 10.94 -14.21 -8.95
N HIS A 15 11.29 -15.42 -8.50
CA HIS A 15 10.84 -16.69 -9.05
C HIS A 15 9.43 -17.10 -8.60
N ARG A 16 8.67 -16.21 -7.96
CA ARG A 16 7.26 -16.37 -7.53
C ARG A 16 7.04 -17.45 -6.47
N VAL A 17 8.08 -17.84 -5.73
CA VAL A 17 7.93 -18.68 -4.54
C VAL A 17 7.14 -17.88 -3.51
N ARG A 18 6.08 -18.50 -2.97
CA ARG A 18 5.22 -17.85 -1.96
C ARG A 18 5.93 -17.90 -0.61
N ILE A 19 6.42 -16.74 -0.17
CA ILE A 19 7.04 -16.55 1.14
C ILE A 19 6.29 -15.43 1.87
N GLU A 20 5.98 -15.64 3.15
CA GLU A 20 5.38 -14.62 4.02
C GLU A 20 6.25 -13.35 4.15
N ALA A 21 7.54 -13.45 3.78
CA ALA A 21 8.52 -12.39 3.79
C ALA A 21 8.19 -11.19 2.89
N CYS A 22 7.20 -11.28 2.00
CA CYS A 22 6.72 -10.18 1.17
C CYS A 22 6.42 -8.87 1.94
N ARG A 23 6.08 -8.97 3.23
CA ARG A 23 5.84 -7.79 4.09
C ARG A 23 7.12 -7.09 4.53
N ARG A 24 8.29 -7.67 4.30
CA ARG A 24 9.56 -7.10 4.72
C ARG A 24 9.90 -5.90 3.83
N PHE A 25 10.08 -4.75 4.46
CA PHE A 25 10.33 -3.47 3.79
C PHE A 25 11.47 -3.53 2.76
N TYR A 26 12.55 -4.26 3.05
CA TYR A 26 13.66 -4.39 2.10
C TYR A 26 13.29 -5.09 0.79
N ILE A 27 12.30 -5.99 0.79
CA ILE A 27 11.87 -6.67 -0.45
C ILE A 27 11.18 -5.66 -1.36
N LEU A 28 10.30 -4.85 -0.79
CA LEU A 28 9.57 -3.80 -1.50
C LEU A 28 10.54 -2.72 -2.03
N GLU A 29 11.47 -2.28 -1.18
CA GLU A 29 12.53 -1.34 -1.53
C GLU A 29 13.40 -1.84 -2.68
N ASN A 30 13.90 -3.09 -2.61
CA ASN A 30 14.70 -3.67 -3.68
C ASN A 30 13.87 -3.83 -4.96
N ALA A 31 12.60 -4.22 -4.86
CA ALA A 31 11.72 -4.35 -6.02
C ALA A 31 11.45 -2.99 -6.70
N LYS A 32 11.33 -1.92 -5.91
CA LYS A 32 11.22 -0.53 -6.40
C LYS A 32 12.53 -0.08 -7.06
N LYS A 33 13.67 -0.22 -6.37
CA LYS A 33 15.00 0.18 -6.86
C LYS A 33 15.42 -0.54 -8.14
N LEU A 34 15.14 -1.84 -8.23
CA LEU A 34 15.46 -2.67 -9.39
C LEU A 34 14.35 -2.63 -10.48
N ASN A 35 13.27 -1.87 -10.25
CA ASN A 35 12.10 -1.77 -11.12
C ASN A 35 11.51 -3.13 -11.55
N VAL A 36 11.47 -4.08 -10.61
CA VAL A 36 11.05 -5.47 -10.86
C VAL A 36 9.53 -5.55 -10.72
N LEU A 37 8.82 -5.23 -11.81
CA LEU A 37 7.36 -5.09 -11.83
C LEU A 37 6.60 -6.36 -11.41
N ASN A 38 7.12 -7.55 -11.75
CA ASN A 38 6.53 -8.83 -11.33
C ASN A 38 6.55 -8.99 -9.81
N VAL A 39 7.66 -8.63 -9.15
CA VAL A 39 7.78 -8.67 -7.69
C VAL A 39 6.87 -7.62 -7.06
N ARG A 40 6.87 -6.38 -7.57
CA ARG A 40 5.98 -5.32 -7.06
C ARG A 40 4.51 -5.73 -7.11
N ARG A 41 4.04 -6.30 -8.22
CA ARG A 41 2.67 -6.81 -8.38
C ARG A 41 2.37 -8.01 -7.49
N PHE A 42 3.35 -8.89 -7.32
CA PHE A 42 3.21 -10.03 -6.42
C PHE A 42 3.05 -9.56 -4.97
N CYS A 43 3.86 -8.58 -4.56
CA CYS A 43 3.78 -8.02 -3.22
C CYS A 43 2.45 -7.30 -2.95
N GLU A 44 1.99 -6.48 -3.91
CA GLU A 44 0.67 -5.86 -3.82
C GLU A 44 -0.45 -6.89 -3.64
N ARG A 45 -0.42 -8.00 -4.38
CA ARG A 45 -1.41 -9.09 -4.23
C ARG A 45 -1.37 -9.72 -2.84
N LEU A 46 -0.19 -10.02 -2.30
CA LEU A 46 -0.08 -10.60 -0.96
C LEU A 46 -0.57 -9.63 0.12
N LEU A 47 -0.29 -8.33 -0.02
CA LEU A 47 -0.84 -7.31 0.88
C LEU A 47 -2.37 -7.29 0.84
N ILE A 48 -2.96 -7.40 -0.35
CA ILE A 48 -4.42 -7.48 -0.53
C ILE A 48 -4.99 -8.75 0.10
N GLU A 49 -4.42 -9.91 -0.20
CA GLU A 49 -4.86 -11.22 0.33
C GLU A 49 -4.81 -11.27 1.85
N THR A 50 -3.80 -10.64 2.45
CA THR A 50 -3.60 -10.74 3.90
C THR A 50 -4.33 -9.63 4.68
N ASN A 51 -4.62 -8.49 4.06
CA ASN A 51 -5.36 -7.39 4.69
C ASN A 51 -6.87 -7.41 4.42
N SER A 52 -7.36 -8.27 3.52
CA SER A 52 -8.79 -8.50 3.33
C SER A 52 -9.48 -9.05 4.60
N ILE A 53 -8.70 -9.53 5.57
CA ILE A 53 -9.14 -10.03 6.86
C ILE A 53 -9.19 -8.86 7.86
N ALA A 54 -10.26 -8.06 7.80
CA ALA A 54 -10.79 -7.20 8.88
C ALA A 54 -9.79 -6.40 9.73
N GLN A 55 -8.66 -5.95 9.18
CA GLN A 55 -7.70 -5.18 9.95
C GLN A 55 -8.00 -3.68 9.87
N PRO A 56 -7.72 -2.92 10.95
CA PRO A 56 -7.97 -1.49 10.98
C PRO A 56 -7.16 -0.76 9.89
N TYR A 57 -7.77 0.31 9.39
CA TYR A 57 -7.11 1.31 8.56
C TYR A 57 -6.12 2.14 9.41
N THR A 58 -4.84 2.12 9.02
CA THR A 58 -3.73 2.75 9.76
C THR A 58 -2.86 3.62 8.85
N PHE A 59 -2.14 4.57 9.45
CA PHE A 59 -1.16 5.42 8.76
C PHE A 59 -0.12 4.59 8.00
N GLU A 60 0.45 3.57 8.64
CA GLU A 60 1.49 2.71 8.05
C GLU A 60 1.04 2.04 6.75
N LYS A 61 -0.23 1.61 6.67
CA LYS A 61 -0.78 0.99 5.46
C LYS A 61 -0.96 2.00 4.33
N LEU A 62 -1.42 3.21 4.66
CA LEU A 62 -1.58 4.27 3.67
C LEU A 62 -0.21 4.77 3.17
N TRP A 63 0.74 4.96 4.09
CA TRP A 63 2.12 5.28 3.77
C TRP A 63 2.73 4.23 2.84
N LEU A 64 2.59 2.94 3.17
CA LEU A 64 3.08 1.84 2.34
C LEU A 64 2.46 1.86 0.94
N ALA A 65 1.14 2.06 0.86
CA ALA A 65 0.44 2.12 -0.42
C ALA A 65 0.93 3.29 -1.28
N SER A 66 1.17 4.45 -0.65
CA SER A 66 1.70 5.65 -1.29
C SER A 66 3.13 5.44 -1.79
N GLU A 67 4.04 5.03 -0.90
CA GLU A 67 5.47 4.87 -1.16
C GLU A 67 5.76 3.93 -2.34
N PHE A 68 4.96 2.86 -2.48
CA PHE A 68 5.14 1.85 -3.53
C PHE A 68 4.17 1.99 -4.72
N ASN A 69 3.28 3.00 -4.70
CA ASN A 69 2.21 3.22 -5.69
C ASN A 69 1.27 2.02 -5.87
N TYR A 70 0.84 1.41 -4.77
CA TYR A 70 -0.08 0.28 -4.76
C TYR A 70 -1.55 0.72 -4.80
N ASN A 71 -1.98 1.19 -5.96
CA ASN A 71 -3.33 1.73 -6.18
C ASN A 71 -4.45 0.70 -5.93
N ARG A 72 -4.22 -0.60 -6.21
CA ARG A 72 -5.24 -1.63 -5.95
C ARG A 72 -5.36 -1.88 -4.46
N TYR A 73 -4.23 -1.84 -3.75
CA TYR A 73 -4.21 -1.93 -2.29
C TYR A 73 -4.87 -0.70 -1.65
N LEU A 74 -4.58 0.51 -2.15
CA LEU A 74 -5.25 1.75 -1.72
C LEU A 74 -6.77 1.64 -1.83
N THR A 75 -7.29 1.17 -2.97
CA THR A 75 -8.74 1.01 -3.17
C THR A 75 -9.38 0.14 -2.09
N LEU A 76 -8.67 -0.90 -1.61
CA LEU A 76 -9.14 -1.73 -0.51
C LEU A 76 -9.03 -1.01 0.84
N LEU A 77 -7.93 -0.30 1.09
CA LEU A 77 -7.77 0.49 2.32
C LEU A 77 -8.87 1.53 2.48
N LEU A 78 -9.22 2.24 1.39
CA LEU A 78 -10.26 3.27 1.38
C LEU A 78 -11.63 2.72 1.78
N LYS A 79 -11.95 1.44 1.49
CA LYS A 79 -13.20 0.81 1.95
C LYS A 79 -13.29 0.65 3.47
N HIS A 80 -12.16 0.68 4.16
CA HIS A 80 -12.09 0.54 5.62
C HIS A 80 -11.82 1.88 6.32
N VAL A 81 -11.73 2.97 5.56
CA VAL A 81 -11.73 4.31 6.13
C VAL A 81 -13.14 4.61 6.62
N GLU A 82 -13.25 5.04 7.87
CA GLU A 82 -14.55 5.34 8.50
C GLU A 82 -15.12 6.68 8.02
N SER A 83 -14.27 7.68 7.75
CA SER A 83 -14.70 9.02 7.33
C SER A 83 -13.65 9.77 6.51
N GLY A 84 -14.11 10.74 5.72
CA GLY A 84 -13.23 11.67 5.00
C GLY A 84 -12.30 12.45 5.95
N LYS A 85 -12.77 12.80 7.16
CA LYS A 85 -11.95 13.45 8.20
C LYS A 85 -10.77 12.58 8.63
N ARG A 86 -11.00 11.27 8.82
CA ARG A 86 -9.94 10.31 9.18
C ARG A 86 -8.91 10.17 8.06
N LEU A 87 -9.35 10.11 6.81
CA LEU A 87 -8.43 10.12 5.66
C LEU A 87 -7.60 11.41 5.63
N ALA A 88 -8.24 12.57 5.78
CA ALA A 88 -7.55 13.86 5.76
C ALA A 88 -6.51 13.99 6.88
N ALA A 89 -6.80 13.48 8.09
CA ALA A 89 -5.84 13.47 9.19
C ALA A 89 -4.55 12.71 8.83
N ILE A 90 -4.68 11.52 8.24
CA ILE A 90 -3.52 10.71 7.84
C ILE A 90 -2.78 11.35 6.65
N LEU A 91 -3.52 11.89 5.67
CA LEU A 91 -2.90 12.53 4.51
C LEU A 91 -2.06 13.76 4.89
N LYS A 92 -2.38 14.47 5.97
CA LYS A 92 -1.57 15.59 6.47
C LYS A 92 -0.17 15.16 6.91
N ASP A 93 -0.04 13.94 7.40
CA ASP A 93 1.22 13.38 7.87
C ASP A 93 2.00 12.68 6.75
N LEU A 94 1.45 12.64 5.54
CA LEU A 94 2.10 12.10 4.35
C LEU A 94 2.61 13.23 3.44
N ASP A 95 3.69 12.94 2.72
CA ASP A 95 4.16 13.80 1.64
C ASP A 95 3.22 13.68 0.43
N VAL A 96 2.15 14.50 0.43
CA VAL A 96 1.14 14.58 -0.64
C VAL A 96 1.71 15.06 -1.97
N GLU A 97 2.82 15.79 -1.96
CA GLU A 97 3.47 16.30 -3.17
C GLU A 97 4.23 15.18 -3.90
N ALA A 98 4.77 14.21 -3.17
CA ALA A 98 5.46 13.04 -3.72
C ALA A 98 4.50 11.93 -4.20
N MET A 99 3.20 12.02 -3.92
CA MET A 99 2.22 10.99 -4.31
C MET A 99 1.98 10.97 -5.82
N SER A 100 1.74 9.78 -6.37
CA SER A 100 1.31 9.71 -7.78
C SER A 100 -0.07 10.33 -7.98
N SER A 101 -0.27 10.91 -9.17
CA SER A 101 -1.55 11.51 -9.54
C SER A 101 -2.72 10.54 -9.43
N GLU A 102 -2.49 9.25 -9.73
CA GLU A 102 -3.52 8.21 -9.63
C GLU A 102 -3.90 7.94 -8.17
N PHE A 103 -2.92 7.88 -7.28
CA PHE A 103 -3.14 7.72 -5.85
C PHE A 103 -3.97 8.89 -5.30
N MET A 104 -3.56 10.12 -5.62
CA MET A 104 -4.27 11.33 -5.19
C MET A 104 -5.70 11.41 -5.71
N LYS A 105 -5.95 11.01 -6.97
CA LYS A 105 -7.30 10.94 -7.54
C LYS A 105 -8.20 10.01 -6.74
N GLN A 106 -7.70 8.83 -6.35
CA GLN A 106 -8.48 7.88 -5.55
C GLN A 106 -8.80 8.41 -4.16
N CYS A 107 -7.82 9.00 -3.46
CA CYS A 107 -8.04 9.63 -2.17
C CYS A 107 -9.05 10.78 -2.25
N THR A 108 -8.91 11.65 -3.24
CA THR A 108 -9.78 12.82 -3.45
C THR A 108 -11.21 12.39 -3.77
N LYS A 109 -11.37 11.39 -4.65
CA LYS A 109 -12.69 10.82 -4.98
C LYS A 109 -13.38 10.29 -3.72
N TYR A 110 -12.69 9.46 -2.93
CA TYR A 110 -13.23 8.93 -1.69
C TYR A 110 -13.62 10.06 -0.71
N PHE A 111 -12.76 11.08 -0.58
CA PHE A 111 -13.02 12.21 0.32
C PHE A 111 -14.32 12.92 -0.03
N PHE A 112 -14.56 13.27 -1.30
CA PHE A 112 -15.78 13.95 -1.73
C PHE A 112 -17.05 13.08 -1.66
N GLU A 113 -16.92 11.76 -1.86
CA GLU A 113 -18.04 10.82 -1.73
C GLU A 113 -18.48 10.67 -0.27
N ASN A 114 -17.53 10.72 0.67
CA ASN A 114 -17.79 10.48 2.09
C ASN A 114 -17.90 11.76 2.94
N SER A 115 -17.59 12.93 2.39
CA SER A 115 -17.80 14.23 3.06
C SER A 115 -19.27 14.67 3.07
N LYS A 116 -20.12 14.10 2.20
CA LYS A 116 -21.56 14.42 2.11
C LYS A 116 -22.40 13.72 3.18
N ASN A 117 -21.85 12.68 3.82
CA ASN A 117 -22.52 11.92 4.87
C ASN A 117 -22.36 12.55 6.27
N ASP A 118 -21.49 13.57 6.41
CA ASP A 118 -21.19 14.25 7.68
C ASP A 118 -22.13 15.47 7.96
N ILE A 119 -23.11 15.75 7.10
CA ILE A 119 -24.06 16.90 7.23
C ILE A 119 -25.44 16.42 7.73
N GLY A 120 -25.51 15.23 8.30
CA GLY A 120 -26.75 14.59 8.73
C GLY A 120 -26.62 13.87 10.08
N GLU A 121 -26.03 14.52 11.08
CA GLU A 121 -26.22 14.22 12.51
C GLU A 121 -26.30 15.53 13.31
#